data_AF-M0B042-F1
#
_entry.id   AF-M0B042-F1
#
_cell.length_a   1.000
_cell.length_b   1.000
_cell.length_c   1.000
_cell.angle_alpha   90.00
_cell.angle_beta   90.00
_cell.angle_gamma   90.00
#
_symmetry.space_group_name_H-M   'P 1'
#
loop_
_entity.id
_entity.type
_entity.pdbx_description
1 polymer ?
#
loop_
_entity_poly.entity_id
_entity_poly.type
_entity_poly.pdbx_seq_one_letter_code
_entity_poly.pdbx_strand_id
1 'polypeptide(L)' 'DDPTYPGGWVEIGPDGEPIEDSEPHDTHYHGTHVGGTVGAAAPADDDTPAYGVAPNVDLQHGLVLPDGSGA' A
#
# COMPACT_ATOMS: atom_id res chain seq x y z
N ASP A 1 0.09 14.95 -10.21
CA ASP A 1 0.58 13.58 -10.36
C ASP A 1 1.90 13.60 -11.07
N ASP A 2 2.92 13.08 -10.41
CA ASP A 2 4.24 12.85 -10.99
C ASP A 2 4.22 11.47 -11.66
N PRO A 3 4.44 11.36 -12.99
CA PRO A 3 4.43 10.07 -13.66
C PRO A 3 5.53 9.12 -13.17
N THR A 4 6.60 9.63 -12.57
CA THR A 4 7.67 8.83 -11.97
C THR A 4 7.23 8.16 -10.65
N TYR A 5 6.20 8.70 -9.99
CA TYR A 5 5.67 8.23 -8.70
C TYR A 5 4.13 8.10 -8.74
N PRO A 6 3.60 7.07 -9.42
CA PRO A 6 2.17 6.95 -9.70
C PRO A 6 1.33 6.89 -8.41
N GLY A 7 0.34 7.77 -8.30
CA GLY A 7 -0.55 7.80 -7.13
C GLY A 7 0.13 8.22 -5.81
N GLY A 8 1.32 8.82 -5.88
CA GLY A 8 2.12 9.14 -4.69
C GLY A 8 2.86 7.93 -4.10
N TRP A 9 2.97 6.84 -4.87
CA TRP A 9 3.78 5.66 -4.55
C TRP A 9 5.27 5.99 -4.51
N VAL A 10 5.97 5.41 -3.54
CA VAL A 10 7.43 5.40 -3.53
C VAL A 10 7.95 4.04 -3.08
N GLU A 11 8.93 3.50 -3.80
CA GLU A 11 9.74 2.37 -3.36
C GLU A 11 11.15 2.89 -3.05
N ILE A 12 11.69 2.51 -1.90
CA ILE A 12 13.04 2.90 -1.47
C ILE A 12 13.97 1.69 -1.63
N GLY A 13 15.00 1.87 -2.45
CA GLY A 13 16.01 0.87 -2.72
C GLY A 13 16.95 0.62 -1.52
N PRO A 14 17.82 -0.39 -1.63
CA PRO A 14 18.76 -0.76 -0.57
C PRO A 14 19.85 0.30 -0.30
N ASP A 15 20.04 1.25 -1.22
CA ASP A 15 20.90 2.42 -1.06
C ASP A 15 20.21 3.59 -0.34
N GLY A 16 18.93 3.47 -0.03
CA GLY A 16 18.12 4.49 0.61
C GLY A 16 17.53 5.53 -0.36
N GLU A 17 17.72 5.34 -1.67
CA GLU A 17 17.21 6.23 -2.70
C GLU A 17 15.89 5.70 -3.31
N PRO A 18 15.02 6.59 -3.81
CA PRO A 18 13.81 6.16 -4.52
C PRO A 18 14.14 5.40 -5.80
N ILE A 19 13.41 4.31 -6.06
CA ILE A 19 13.42 3.63 -7.36
C ILE A 19 12.46 4.37 -8.28
N GLU A 20 13.00 5.03 -9.31
CA GLU A 20 12.22 5.71 -10.35
C GLU A 20 11.41 4.69 -11.17
N ASP A 21 10.22 5.11 -11.62
CA ASP A 21 9.30 4.32 -12.45
C ASP A 21 8.82 2.99 -11.82
N SER A 22 8.94 2.85 -10.49
CA SER A 22 8.38 1.72 -9.75
C SER A 22 6.85 1.75 -9.78
N GLU A 23 6.23 0.60 -10.05
CA GLU A 23 4.79 0.41 -9.93
C GLU A 23 4.41 -0.10 -8.52
N PRO A 24 3.25 0.30 -7.96
CA PRO A 24 2.81 -0.17 -6.65
C PRO A 24 2.73 -1.69 -6.56
N HIS A 25 3.45 -2.27 -5.61
CA HIS A 25 3.42 -3.69 -5.33
C HIS A 25 3.77 -3.99 -3.86
N ASP A 26 3.30 -5.13 -3.36
CA ASP A 26 3.73 -5.66 -2.07
C ASP A 26 4.71 -6.80 -2.32
N THR A 27 5.88 -6.75 -1.68
CA THR A 27 6.89 -7.83 -1.78
C THR A 27 6.51 -9.05 -0.94
N HIS A 28 5.48 -8.94 -0.10
CA HIS A 28 5.00 -10.00 0.78
C HIS A 28 3.46 -9.96 0.84
N TYR A 29 2.90 -9.88 2.04
CA TYR A 29 1.47 -9.60 2.28
C TYR A 29 1.24 -8.55 3.36
N HIS A 30 2.31 -8.15 4.06
CA HIS A 30 2.19 -7.35 5.29
C HIS A 30 1.66 -5.95 4.97
N GLY A 31 2.20 -5.30 3.94
CA GLY A 31 1.75 -3.98 3.50
C GLY A 31 0.30 -4.01 3.04
N THR A 32 -0.08 -5.04 2.29
CA THR A 32 -1.45 -5.28 1.83
C THR A 32 -2.40 -5.48 3.02
N HIS A 33 -2.01 -6.28 4.02
CA HIS A 33 -2.83 -6.54 5.20
C HIS A 33 -3.02 -5.29 6.08
N VAL A 34 -1.95 -4.53 6.32
CA VAL A 34 -2.03 -3.28 7.09
C VAL A 34 -2.88 -2.24 6.33
N GLY A 35 -2.63 -2.05 5.04
CA GLY A 35 -3.41 -1.15 4.20
C GLY A 35 -4.89 -1.50 4.17
N GLY A 36 -5.21 -2.79 4.04
CA GLY A 36 -6.58 -3.30 4.08
C GLY A 36 -7.27 -3.05 5.41
N THR A 37 -6.56 -3.18 6.53
CA THR A 37 -7.09 -2.88 7.88
C THR A 37 -7.50 -1.41 8.00
N VAL A 38 -6.78 -0.50 7.35
CA VAL A 38 -7.09 0.94 7.39
C VAL A 38 -8.20 1.31 6.41
N GLY A 39 -8.05 0.97 5.14
CA GLY A 39 -8.80 1.59 4.04
C GLY A 39 -9.42 0.63 3.04
N ALA A 40 -9.52 -0.67 3.31
CA ALA A 40 -10.22 -1.57 2.39
C ALA A 40 -11.66 -1.09 2.16
N ALA A 41 -12.08 -1.04 0.89
CA ALA A 41 -13.44 -0.66 0.52
C ALA A 41 -14.46 -1.68 1.08
N ALA A 42 -15.69 -1.21 1.28
CA ALA A 42 -16.79 -2.10 1.62
C ALA A 42 -17.03 -3.10 0.49
N PRO A 43 -17.17 -4.41 0.80
CA PRO A 43 -17.59 -5.38 -0.19
C PRO A 43 -18.99 -5.06 -0.71
N ALA A 44 -19.28 -5.48 -1.93
CA ALA A 44 -20.58 -5.23 -2.56
C ALA A 44 -21.69 -6.13 -1.98
N ASP A 45 -21.31 -7.26 -1.37
CA ASP A 45 -22.17 -8.14 -0.62
C ASP A 45 -22.03 -7.88 0.89
N ASP A 46 -23.17 -7.69 1.57
CA ASP A 46 -23.20 -7.37 3.01
C ASP A 46 -22.88 -8.60 3.90
N ASP A 47 -22.49 -9.73 3.29
CA ASP A 47 -22.37 -11.03 3.95
C ASP A 47 -21.05 -11.21 4.72
N THR A 48 -20.04 -10.37 4.49
CA THR A 48 -18.78 -10.39 5.27
C THR A 48 -18.27 -8.98 5.53
N PRO A 49 -18.11 -8.54 6.79
CA PRO A 49 -17.51 -7.24 7.10
C PRO A 49 -15.99 -7.29 6.89
N ALA A 50 -15.57 -7.24 5.62
CA ALA A 50 -14.18 -7.19 5.19
C ALA A 50 -13.87 -5.80 4.63
N TYR A 51 -13.93 -4.78 5.49
CA TYR A 51 -13.63 -3.39 5.14
C TYR A 51 -12.75 -2.74 6.20
N GLY A 52 -12.00 -1.72 5.78
CA GLY A 52 -11.09 -0.99 6.64
C GLY A 52 -11.82 -0.13 7.65
N VAL A 53 -11.12 0.33 8.68
CA VAL A 53 -11.66 1.27 9.69
C VAL A 53 -12.17 2.56 9.04
N ALA A 54 -11.53 3.00 7.95
CA ALA A 54 -11.88 4.20 7.19
C ALA A 54 -11.92 3.90 5.69
N PRO A 55 -12.99 3.27 5.17
CA PRO A 55 -13.04 2.68 3.83
C PRO A 55 -13.05 3.67 2.65
N ASN A 56 -13.10 4.98 2.94
CA ASN A 56 -13.14 6.05 1.92
C ASN A 56 -11.91 6.97 1.99
N VAL A 57 -10.81 6.51 2.57
CA VAL A 57 -9.56 7.28 2.64
C VAL A 57 -8.69 6.99 1.43
N ASP A 58 -7.93 7.99 1.00
CA ASP A 58 -6.81 7.80 0.09
C ASP A 58 -5.56 7.42 0.89
N LEU A 59 -5.00 6.23 0.63
CA LEU A 59 -3.78 5.76 1.28
C LEU A 59 -2.56 6.11 0.43
N GLN A 60 -1.60 6.84 1.02
CA GLN A 60 -0.25 6.93 0.47
C GLN A 60 0.57 5.75 0.98
N HIS A 61 1.30 5.09 0.08
CA HIS A 61 2.06 3.89 0.39
C HIS A 61 3.53 4.05 0.01
N GLY A 62 4.41 3.64 0.90
CA GLY A 62 5.85 3.60 0.68
C GLY A 62 6.39 2.20 0.97
N LEU A 63 7.04 1.56 -0.02
CA LEU A 63 7.76 0.31 0.19
C LEU A 63 9.17 0.62 0.67
N VAL A 64 9.37 0.42 1.98
CA VAL A 64 10.66 0.63 2.66
C VAL A 64 11.20 -0.63 3.32
N LEU A 65 10.42 -1.72 3.26
CA LEU A 65 10.72 -3.00 3.90
C LEU A 65 10.73 -4.11 2.86
N PRO A 66 11.91 -4.54 2.39
CA PRO A 66 11.98 -5.75 1.57
C PRO A 66 11.52 -6.95 2.41
N ASP A 67 10.76 -7.85 1.79
CA ASP A 67 10.30 -9.13 2.37
C ASP A 67 9.36 -9.02 3.59
N GLY A 68 8.84 -7.82 3.88
CA GLY A 68 7.63 -7.67 4.70
C GLY A 68 7.80 -7.76 6.22
N SER A 69 8.90 -7.30 6.81
CA SER A 69 9.01 -7.15 8.28
C SER A 69 9.07 -5.69 8.74
N GLY A 70 8.00 -5.22 9.38
CA GLY A 70 7.93 -3.96 10.14
C GLY A 70 6.98 -4.17 11.31
N ALA A 71 7.36 -3.71 12.50
CA ALA A 71 6.59 -3.85 13.74
C ALA A 71 5.64 -2.67 13.95
#